data_AF-M0EHB0-F1
#
_entry.id   AF-M0EHB0-F1
#
_cell.length_a   1.000
_cell.length_b   1.000
_cell.length_c   1.000
_cell.angle_alpha   90.00
_cell.angle_beta   90.00
_cell.angle_gamma   90.00
#
_symmetry.space_group_name_H-M   'P 1'
#
loop_
_entity.id
_entity.type
_entity.pdbx_description
1 polymer ?
#
loop_
_entity_poly.entity_id
_entity_poly.type
_entity_poly.pdbx_seq_one_letter_code
_entity_poly.pdbx_strand_id
1 'polypeptide(L)'
;MIRVVLTVLVAVALLAASMPAVETARTATTGERIGAEADRLERAIGGVVAGSTPVSDPAMAAQTTVLLRVPTGFAAADVDRVALVESPDRPGGLALAYRIDDRPERMLRVDTGPAETAVDLAGGAIELRPGGTNRIRIRYVDDGGPTVRVRRVG
;
A
#
# COMPACT_ATOMS: atom_id res chain seq x y z
N MET A 1 -40.04 -8.68 32.95
CA MET A 1 -39.72 -7.86 31.76
C MET A 1 -38.63 -6.83 32.02
N ILE A 2 -38.66 -6.10 33.14
CA ILE A 2 -37.63 -5.09 33.51
C ILE A 2 -36.19 -5.62 33.51
N ARG A 3 -35.96 -6.86 33.98
CA ARG A 3 -34.61 -7.44 34.07
C ARG A 3 -33.95 -7.61 32.69
N VAL A 4 -34.73 -8.02 31.69
CA VAL A 4 -34.26 -8.20 30.30
C VAL A 4 -33.96 -6.83 29.67
N VAL A 5 -34.84 -5.86 29.87
CA VAL A 5 -34.64 -4.48 29.38
C VAL A 5 -33.37 -3.90 29.97
N LEU A 6 -33.16 -4.05 31.28
CA LEU A 6 -31.97 -3.56 31.96
C LEU A 6 -30.69 -4.22 31.42
N THR A 7 -30.69 -5.54 31.19
CA THR A 7 -29.53 -6.23 30.60
C THR A 7 -29.23 -5.75 29.17
N VAL A 8 -30.26 -5.51 28.36
CA VAL A 8 -30.07 -5.01 26.99
C VAL A 8 -29.52 -3.58 27.01
N LEU A 9 -30.06 -2.70 27.86
CA LEU A 9 -29.57 -1.34 28.00
C LEU A 9 -28.12 -1.30 28.46
N VAL A 10 -27.74 -2.13 29.43
CA VAL A 10 -26.35 -2.24 29.89
C VAL A 10 -25.44 -2.75 28.77
N ALA A 11 -25.85 -3.79 28.04
CA ALA A 11 -25.08 -4.31 26.91
C ALA A 11 -24.86 -3.25 25.82
N VAL A 12 -25.90 -2.50 25.45
CA VAL A 12 -25.80 -1.41 24.47
C VAL A 12 -24.91 -0.28 24.98
N ALA A 13 -25.02 0.10 26.26
CA ALA A 13 -24.17 1.13 26.86
C ALA A 13 -22.68 0.73 26.84
N LEU A 14 -22.37 -0.53 27.19
CA LEU A 14 -21.02 -1.07 27.14
C LEU A 14 -20.48 -1.15 25.71
N LEU A 15 -21.34 -1.55 24.76
CA LEU A 15 -20.98 -1.58 23.34
C LEU A 15 -20.65 -0.18 22.82
N ALA A 16 -21.51 0.80 23.11
CA ALA A 16 -21.32 2.18 22.71
C ALA A 16 -20.03 2.79 23.31
N ALA A 17 -19.75 2.50 24.59
CA ALA A 17 -18.51 2.93 25.25
C ALA A 17 -17.25 2.30 24.63
N SER A 18 -17.36 1.10 24.03
CA SER A 18 -16.22 0.36 23.47
C SER A 18 -15.96 0.68 21.99
N MET A 19 -16.93 1.24 21.27
CA MET A 19 -16.81 1.57 19.83
C MET A 19 -15.55 2.39 19.48
N PRO A 20 -15.18 3.46 20.22
CA PRO A 20 -13.99 4.23 19.89
C PRO A 20 -12.68 3.43 19.97
N ALA A 21 -12.59 2.49 20.90
CA ALA A 21 -11.43 1.62 21.05
C ALA A 21 -11.34 0.60 19.90
N VAL A 22 -12.48 0.05 19.49
CA VAL A 22 -12.57 -0.85 18.33
C VAL A 22 -12.13 -0.11 17.06
N GLU A 23 -12.60 1.12 16.86
CA GLU A 23 -12.23 1.92 15.69
C GLU A 23 -10.73 2.20 15.64
N THR A 24 -10.16 2.62 16.78
CA THR A 24 -8.72 2.84 16.89
C THR A 24 -7.92 1.58 16.55
N ALA A 25 -8.36 0.41 17.01
CA ALA A 25 -7.72 -0.86 16.71
C ALA A 25 -7.82 -1.21 15.21
N ARG A 26 -8.97 -0.97 14.57
CA ARG A 26 -9.16 -1.19 13.13
C ARG A 26 -8.24 -0.32 12.29
N THR A 27 -8.17 0.98 12.60
CA THR A 27 -7.28 1.91 11.88
C THR A 27 -5.81 1.47 12.03
N ALA A 28 -5.39 1.10 13.25
CA ALA A 28 -4.02 0.65 13.52
C ALA A 28 -3.69 -0.64 12.75
N THR A 29 -4.52 -1.67 12.85
CA THR A 29 -4.33 -2.93 12.12
C THR A 29 -4.37 -2.73 10.60
N THR A 30 -5.18 -1.80 10.10
CA THR A 30 -5.23 -1.46 8.67
C THR A 30 -3.92 -0.83 8.21
N GLY A 31 -3.39 0.12 8.98
CA GLY A 31 -2.08 0.71 8.72
C GLY A 31 -0.94 -0.32 8.74
N GLU A 32 -0.92 -1.21 9.73
CA GLU A 32 0.06 -2.31 9.82
C GLU A 32 -0.01 -3.25 8.60
N ARG A 33 -1.22 -3.60 8.15
CA ARG A 33 -1.39 -4.45 6.96
C ARG A 33 -0.96 -3.74 5.68
N ILE A 34 -1.24 -2.44 5.55
CA ILE A 34 -0.74 -1.65 4.42
C ILE A 34 0.80 -1.60 4.45
N GLY A 35 1.41 -1.46 5.63
CA GLY A 35 2.87 -1.53 5.81
C GLY A 35 3.46 -2.87 5.36
N ALA A 36 2.87 -3.99 5.77
CA ALA A 36 3.33 -5.30 5.34
C ALA A 36 3.26 -5.51 3.82
N GLU A 37 2.30 -4.85 3.15
CA GLU A 37 2.15 -4.87 1.69
C GLU A 37 3.19 -3.95 1.01
N ALA A 38 3.55 -2.82 1.62
CA ALA A 38 4.67 -1.98 1.20
C ALA A 38 6.00 -2.76 1.28
N ASP A 39 6.26 -3.46 2.39
CA ASP A 39 7.46 -4.29 2.58
C ASP A 39 7.52 -5.44 1.56
N ARG A 40 6.35 -5.99 1.18
CA ARG A 40 6.26 -7.03 0.15
C ARG A 40 6.60 -6.46 -1.23
N LEU A 41 6.16 -5.23 -1.52
CA LEU A 41 6.48 -4.54 -2.75
C LEU A 41 7.99 -4.24 -2.83
N GLU A 42 8.57 -3.71 -1.77
CA GLU A 42 10.02 -3.48 -1.64
C GLU A 42 10.82 -4.75 -1.92
N ARG A 43 10.48 -5.86 -1.26
CA ARG A 43 11.14 -7.15 -1.50
C ARG A 43 11.01 -7.63 -2.93
N ALA A 44 9.87 -7.41 -3.58
CA ALA A 44 9.68 -7.80 -4.97
C ALA A 44 10.50 -6.93 -5.93
N ILE A 45 10.58 -5.62 -5.68
CA ILE A 45 11.43 -4.70 -6.45
C ILE A 45 12.89 -5.08 -6.26
N GLY A 46 13.35 -5.17 -5.01
CA GLY A 46 14.73 -5.55 -4.67
C GLY A 46 15.12 -6.90 -5.25
N GLY A 47 14.20 -7.87 -5.29
CA GLY A 47 14.43 -9.17 -5.94
C GLY A 47 14.67 -9.07 -7.45
N VAL A 48 13.93 -8.20 -8.16
CA VAL A 48 14.15 -7.97 -9.59
C VAL A 48 15.47 -7.22 -9.83
N VAL A 49 15.74 -6.18 -9.04
CA VAL A 49 16.94 -5.34 -9.18
C VAL A 49 18.21 -6.13 -8.85
N ALA A 50 18.22 -6.89 -7.76
CA ALA A 50 19.38 -7.67 -7.35
C ALA A 50 19.62 -8.92 -8.24
N GLY A 51 18.56 -9.49 -8.79
CA GLY A 51 18.62 -10.71 -9.60
C GLY A 51 18.78 -10.50 -11.10
N SER A 52 18.76 -9.25 -11.58
CA SER A 52 18.71 -8.95 -13.00
C SER A 52 19.61 -7.78 -13.39
N THR A 53 19.88 -7.64 -14.69
CA THR A 53 20.58 -6.49 -15.26
C THR A 53 19.57 -5.60 -15.98
N PRO A 54 19.61 -4.27 -15.80
CA PRO A 54 18.72 -3.38 -16.52
C PRO A 54 19.10 -3.39 -18.01
N VAL A 55 18.10 -3.29 -18.88
CA VAL A 55 18.29 -3.28 -20.34
C VAL A 55 17.48 -2.16 -20.96
N SER A 56 17.99 -1.62 -22.07
CA SER A 56 17.37 -0.46 -22.73
C SER A 56 16.07 -0.81 -23.46
N ASP A 57 15.92 -2.03 -23.97
CA ASP A 57 14.65 -2.49 -24.58
C ASP A 57 13.66 -2.95 -23.50
N PRO A 58 12.55 -2.23 -23.27
CA PRO A 58 11.57 -2.59 -22.25
C PRO A 58 10.86 -3.92 -22.50
N ALA A 59 10.88 -4.46 -23.72
CA ALA A 59 10.30 -5.77 -24.03
C ALA A 59 11.18 -6.93 -23.50
N MET A 60 12.49 -6.70 -23.41
CA MET A 60 13.48 -7.68 -22.93
C MET A 60 13.80 -7.52 -21.45
N ALA A 61 13.33 -6.44 -20.84
CA ALA A 61 13.58 -6.13 -19.44
C ALA A 61 12.99 -7.14 -18.47
N ALA A 62 13.76 -7.43 -17.41
CA ALA A 62 13.30 -8.23 -16.30
C ALA A 62 12.03 -7.62 -15.71
N GLN A 63 11.00 -8.45 -15.54
CA GLN A 63 9.70 -7.99 -15.09
C GLN A 63 9.06 -8.98 -14.13
N THR A 64 8.30 -8.45 -13.18
CA THR A 64 7.46 -9.24 -12.29
C THR A 64 6.10 -8.57 -12.14
N THR A 65 5.09 -9.35 -11.73
CA THR A 65 3.78 -8.81 -11.37
C THR A 65 3.49 -9.15 -9.91
N VAL A 66 3.29 -8.12 -9.11
CA VAL A 66 3.01 -8.19 -7.68
C VAL A 66 1.53 -7.91 -7.44
N LEU A 67 0.94 -8.64 -6.52
CA LEU A 67 -0.39 -8.38 -6.01
C LEU A 67 -0.26 -7.51 -4.78
N LEU A 68 -0.77 -6.28 -4.85
CA LEU A 68 -0.88 -5.38 -3.72
C LEU A 68 -2.31 -5.42 -3.19
N ARG A 69 -2.49 -5.87 -1.95
CA ARG A 69 -3.82 -6.01 -1.34
C ARG A 69 -4.12 -4.83 -0.43
N VAL A 70 -5.18 -4.09 -0.74
CA VAL A 70 -5.71 -3.08 0.18
C VAL A 70 -6.69 -3.76 1.14
N PRO A 71 -6.50 -3.66 2.47
CA PRO A 71 -7.39 -4.30 3.45
C PRO A 71 -8.85 -3.86 3.28
N THR A 72 -9.78 -4.79 3.51
CA THR A 72 -11.23 -4.56 3.41
C THR A 72 -12.01 -5.40 4.40
N GLY A 73 -13.25 -5.00 4.67
CA GLY A 73 -14.22 -5.77 5.44
C GLY A 73 -14.28 -5.37 6.90
N PHE A 74 -15.08 -6.09 7.69
CA PHE A 74 -15.45 -5.69 9.07
C PHE A 74 -14.28 -5.50 10.05
N ALA A 75 -13.12 -6.09 9.78
CA ALA A 75 -11.92 -5.98 10.62
C ALA A 75 -10.91 -4.95 10.10
N ALA A 76 -11.21 -4.25 9.01
CA ALA A 76 -10.41 -3.16 8.47
C ALA A 76 -11.19 -1.85 8.59
N ALA A 77 -10.44 -0.78 8.80
CA ALA A 77 -10.95 0.58 8.65
C ALA A 77 -11.11 0.90 7.15
N ASP A 78 -11.98 1.87 6.83
CA ASP A 78 -12.23 2.21 5.44
C ASP A 78 -11.05 2.99 4.88
N VAL A 79 -10.54 2.51 3.75
CA VAL A 79 -9.39 3.11 3.09
C VAL A 79 -9.91 4.01 1.97
N ASP A 80 -9.89 5.33 2.18
CA ASP A 80 -10.45 6.28 1.22
C ASP A 80 -9.61 6.43 -0.05
N ARG A 81 -8.29 6.31 0.11
CA ARG A 81 -7.31 6.50 -0.96
C ARG A 81 -6.09 5.64 -0.73
N VAL A 82 -5.58 5.06 -1.80
CA VAL A 82 -4.26 4.45 -1.85
C VAL A 82 -3.63 4.75 -3.21
N ALA A 83 -2.40 5.22 -3.23
CA ALA A 83 -1.68 5.50 -4.46
C ALA A 83 -0.19 5.19 -4.31
N LEU A 84 0.44 4.74 -5.39
CA LEU A 84 1.90 4.78 -5.49
C LEU A 84 2.29 6.15 -6.03
N VAL A 85 3.15 6.85 -5.29
CA VAL A 85 3.60 8.21 -5.58
C VAL A 85 5.11 8.27 -5.55
N GLU A 86 5.69 9.28 -6.17
CA GLU A 86 7.10 9.57 -5.98
C GLU A 86 7.35 9.96 -4.52
N SER A 87 8.45 9.46 -3.95
CA SER A 87 8.79 9.75 -2.56
C SER A 87 9.17 11.23 -2.40
N PRO A 88 8.54 11.98 -1.48
CA PRO A 88 8.93 13.37 -1.23
C PRO A 88 10.32 13.48 -0.59
N ASP A 89 10.81 12.39 0.00
CA ASP A 89 12.06 12.36 0.75
C ASP A 89 13.29 12.09 -0.12
N ARG A 90 13.09 11.51 -1.31
CA ARG A 90 14.17 11.16 -2.24
C ARG A 90 13.66 11.28 -3.69
N PRO A 91 14.24 12.17 -4.51
CA PRO A 91 13.97 12.21 -5.95
C PRO A 91 14.20 10.84 -6.59
N GLY A 92 13.26 10.38 -7.40
CA GLY A 92 13.28 9.04 -8.00
C GLY A 92 13.04 7.90 -6.99
N GLY A 93 12.59 8.19 -5.76
CA GLY A 93 12.15 7.20 -4.79
C GLY A 93 10.66 6.85 -4.93
N LEU A 94 10.23 5.75 -4.32
CA LEU A 94 8.84 5.30 -4.32
C LEU A 94 8.23 5.42 -2.93
N ALA A 95 6.98 5.86 -2.86
CA ALA A 95 6.18 5.82 -1.64
C ALA A 95 4.77 5.29 -1.92
N LEU A 96 4.21 4.60 -0.93
CA LEU A 96 2.82 4.21 -0.86
C LEU A 96 2.08 5.23 0.00
N ALA A 97 1.31 6.11 -0.65
CA ALA A 97 0.43 7.07 0.01
C ALA A 97 -0.92 6.40 0.28
N TYR A 98 -1.47 6.59 1.49
CA TYR A 98 -2.78 6.07 1.85
C TYR A 98 -3.51 6.98 2.84
N ARG A 99 -4.84 6.91 2.81
CA ARG A 99 -5.75 7.60 3.74
C ARG A 99 -6.78 6.61 4.28
N ILE A 100 -7.05 6.69 5.58
CA ILE A 100 -7.99 5.83 6.31
C ILE A 100 -8.98 6.74 7.05
N ASP A 101 -10.28 6.46 6.97
CA ASP A 101 -11.37 7.15 7.68
C ASP A 101 -11.25 8.70 7.74
N ASP A 102 -11.06 9.36 6.60
CA ASP A 102 -10.88 10.83 6.48
C ASP A 102 -9.72 11.42 7.32
N ARG A 103 -8.82 10.57 7.83
CA ARG A 103 -7.61 11.00 8.55
C ARG A 103 -6.62 11.68 7.58
N PRO A 104 -5.59 12.36 8.10
CA PRO A 104 -4.53 12.87 7.24
C PRO A 104 -3.87 11.75 6.43
N GLU A 105 -3.52 12.07 5.18
CA GLU A 105 -2.77 11.15 4.32
C GLU A 105 -1.43 10.77 4.97
N ARG A 106 -1.10 9.49 4.90
CA ARG A 106 0.15 8.92 5.38
C ARG A 106 0.93 8.34 4.22
N MET A 107 2.25 8.38 4.32
CA MET A 107 3.15 7.84 3.31
C MET A 107 4.07 6.80 3.94
N LEU A 108 4.27 5.69 3.23
CA LEU A 108 5.27 4.68 3.56
C LEU A 108 6.27 4.63 2.43
N ARG A 109 7.55 4.73 2.77
CA ARG A 109 8.63 4.59 1.80
C ARG A 109 8.67 3.13 1.34
N VAL A 110 8.98 2.95 0.06
CA VAL A 110 9.21 1.63 -0.54
C VAL A 110 10.60 1.69 -1.16
N ASP A 111 11.56 1.02 -0.55
CA ASP A 111 12.93 1.04 -1.05
C ASP A 111 13.09 0.14 -2.29
N THR A 112 14.04 0.49 -3.15
CA THR A 112 14.36 -0.27 -4.38
C THR A 112 15.52 -1.26 -4.17
N GLY A 113 16.00 -1.37 -2.93
CA GLY A 113 17.14 -2.22 -2.54
C GLY A 113 18.46 -1.42 -2.45
N PRO A 114 19.61 -2.14 -2.41
CA PRO A 114 20.91 -1.51 -2.17
C PRO A 114 21.48 -0.75 -3.38
N ALA A 115 20.98 -1.00 -4.58
CA ALA A 115 21.42 -0.32 -5.79
C ALA A 115 20.68 1.01 -5.95
N GLU A 116 21.41 2.10 -6.20
CA GLU A 116 20.79 3.38 -6.55
C GLU A 116 20.02 3.23 -7.86
N THR A 117 18.69 3.14 -7.73
CA THR A 117 17.78 2.85 -8.83
C THR A 117 16.65 3.87 -8.80
N ALA A 118 16.47 4.60 -9.90
CA ALA A 118 15.38 5.55 -10.04
C ALA A 118 14.05 4.81 -10.22
N VAL A 119 12.95 5.44 -9.83
CA VAL A 119 11.60 4.90 -10.03
C VAL A 119 10.83 5.78 -11.01
N ASP A 120 10.25 5.14 -12.02
CA ASP A 120 9.37 5.78 -13.01
C ASP A 120 7.96 5.20 -12.88
N LEU A 121 6.99 6.07 -12.59
CA LEU A 121 5.57 5.73 -12.45
C LEU A 121 4.77 5.88 -13.75
N ALA A 122 5.45 5.94 -14.90
CA ALA A 122 4.84 6.03 -16.23
C ALA A 122 3.90 7.25 -16.40
N GLY A 123 4.33 8.41 -15.88
CA GLY A 123 3.65 9.70 -16.09
C GLY A 123 2.92 10.29 -14.87
N GLY A 124 3.04 9.69 -13.68
CA GLY A 124 2.58 10.30 -12.43
C GLY A 124 2.11 9.30 -11.39
N ALA A 125 1.40 9.79 -10.37
CA ALA A 125 0.85 8.94 -9.31
C ALA A 125 -0.04 7.82 -9.87
N ILE A 126 0.15 6.60 -9.38
CA ILE A 126 -0.64 5.43 -9.75
C ILE A 126 -1.71 5.22 -8.69
N GLU A 127 -2.93 5.65 -8.99
CA GLU A 127 -4.10 5.44 -8.13
C GLU A 127 -4.48 3.95 -8.09
N LEU A 128 -4.57 3.44 -6.86
CA LEU A 128 -4.94 2.05 -6.56
C LEU A 128 -6.40 1.99 -6.16
N ARG A 129 -7.04 0.84 -6.39
CA ARG A 129 -8.39 0.64 -5.89
C ARG A 129 -8.38 0.66 -4.36
N PRO A 130 -9.20 1.51 -3.72
CA PRO A 130 -9.45 1.43 -2.30
C PRO A 130 -10.22 0.13 -2.05
N GLY A 131 -9.49 -0.88 -1.60
CA GLY A 131 -10.00 -2.20 -1.32
C GLY A 131 -9.77 -3.25 -2.41
N GLY A 132 -9.53 -4.48 -1.97
CA GLY A 132 -9.32 -5.63 -2.84
C GLY A 132 -7.87 -5.73 -3.33
N THR A 133 -7.69 -6.29 -4.52
CA THR A 133 -6.35 -6.57 -5.07
C THR A 133 -6.04 -5.70 -6.28
N ASN A 134 -4.88 -5.07 -6.23
CA ASN A 134 -4.28 -4.31 -7.33
C ASN A 134 -3.12 -5.12 -7.89
N ARG A 135 -3.06 -5.27 -9.22
CA ARG A 135 -1.92 -5.93 -9.87
C ARG A 135 -0.96 -4.84 -10.32
N ILE A 136 0.28 -4.95 -9.88
CA ILE A 136 1.34 -3.99 -10.18
C ILE A 136 2.41 -4.72 -10.96
N ARG A 137 2.68 -4.26 -12.17
CA ARG A 137 3.81 -4.72 -12.97
C ARG A 137 5.01 -3.84 -12.66
N ILE A 138 6.13 -4.51 -12.43
CA ILE A 138 7.42 -3.91 -12.13
C ILE A 138 8.36 -4.38 -13.22
N ARG A 139 9.12 -3.46 -13.78
CA ARG A 139 10.08 -3.74 -14.84
C ARG A 139 11.38 -2.98 -14.59
N TYR A 140 12.51 -3.64 -14.78
CA TYR A 140 13.82 -3.05 -14.58
C TYR A 140 14.48 -2.73 -15.92
N VAL A 141 14.55 -1.46 -16.25
CA VAL A 141 15.04 -0.93 -17.54
C VAL A 141 16.26 -0.05 -17.33
N ASP A 142 17.01 0.17 -18.39
CA ASP A 142 18.04 1.20 -18.48
C ASP A 142 17.54 2.35 -19.35
N ASP A 143 17.22 3.50 -18.75
CA ASP A 143 16.69 4.69 -19.43
C ASP A 143 17.60 5.90 -19.15
N GLY A 144 18.88 5.75 -19.48
CA GLY A 144 19.93 6.68 -19.04
C GLY A 144 20.44 6.40 -17.61
N GLY A 145 20.14 5.20 -17.10
CA GLY A 145 20.47 4.72 -15.77
C GLY A 145 19.50 3.62 -15.30
N PRO A 146 19.90 2.80 -14.31
CA PRO A 146 19.04 1.79 -13.70
C PRO A 146 17.72 2.38 -13.21
N THR A 147 16.61 1.93 -13.80
CA THR A 147 15.28 2.48 -13.53
C THR A 147 14.24 1.38 -13.36
N VAL A 148 13.48 1.43 -12.27
CA VAL A 148 12.33 0.57 -12.02
C VAL A 148 11.08 1.28 -12.51
N ARG A 149 10.51 0.77 -13.60
CA ARG A 149 9.21 1.19 -14.11
C ARG A 149 8.10 0.43 -13.41
N VAL A 150 7.22 1.17 -12.75
CA VAL A 150 6.06 0.63 -12.03
C VAL A 150 4.81 1.02 -12.79
N ARG A 151 3.90 0.07 -12.99
CA ARG A 151 2.61 0.33 -13.63
C ARG A 151 1.53 -0.56 -13.05
N ARG A 152 0.33 -0.02 -12.85
CA ARG A 152 -0.84 -0.85 -12.56
C ARG A 152 -1.33 -1.58 -13.83
N VAL A 153 -1.77 -2.82 -13.65
CA VAL A 153 -2.34 -3.67 -14.70
C VAL A 153 -3.75 -4.13 -14.31
N GLY A 154 -4.74 -3.68 -15.08
CA GLY A 154 -6.17 -3.95 -14.82
C GLY A 154 -6.70 -3.22 -13.59
#